data_AF-A0A7K0CS56-F1
#
_entry.id   AF-A0A7K0CS56-F1
#
_cell.length_a   1.000
_cell.length_b   1.000
_cell.length_c   1.000
_cell.angle_alpha   90.00
_cell.angle_beta   90.00
_cell.angle_gamma   90.00
#
_symmetry.space_group_name_H-M   'P 1'
#
loop_
_entity.id
_entity.type
_entity.pdbx_description
1 polymer ?
#
loop_
_entity_poly.entity_id
_entity_poly.type
_entity_poly.pdbx_seq_one_letter_code
_entity_poly.pdbx_strand_id
1 'polypeptide(L)'
;MLEVKFTLDDVARTRFAISPLWEVVAGVRVLKGAPDQTLHRRWLERVRPRLAASRLDLSPLTELIPVEGSIPGFLCPPPTTPQPSLDVELAALRSTPAEWIRTPGVELARLADTVAAYWELAMAPYWPRIRTLLEGDVLHRARRLAEGGAQRLFDDLDPQIAWDSGTLQLASRCARGARRLDGRGLLLVPSAFVSPRVFSVTGEVWQPTVRYPPRGLATLWTPRRTSAPEGLAAVLGRTRARLLAELVEPATTTDLAGRLSLTAGGVSQHLTALRRAGLVTPHRTGRVVLYARTSAAETLLRAAGP
;
A
#
# COMPACT_ATOMS: atom_id res chain seq x y z
N MET A 1 -3.59 4.34 -27.16
CA MET A 1 -4.12 3.18 -26.42
C MET A 1 -3.03 2.10 -26.35
N LEU A 2 -2.93 1.39 -25.23
CA LEU A 2 -2.18 0.13 -25.12
C LEU A 2 -3.20 -1.00 -25.16
N GLU A 3 -2.96 -2.02 -25.98
CA GLU A 3 -3.86 -3.16 -26.14
C GLU A 3 -3.15 -4.43 -25.71
N VAL A 4 -3.77 -5.21 -24.83
CA VAL A 4 -3.22 -6.46 -24.31
C VAL A 4 -4.14 -7.60 -24.72
N LYS A 5 -3.68 -8.44 -25.63
CA LYS A 5 -4.44 -9.58 -26.17
C LYS A 5 -4.25 -10.82 -25.30
N PHE A 6 -5.36 -11.45 -24.93
CA PHE A 6 -5.41 -12.64 -24.08
C PHE A 6 -5.63 -13.89 -24.94
N THR A 7 -4.98 -14.97 -24.54
CA THR A 7 -5.43 -16.34 -24.83
C THR A 7 -6.33 -16.85 -23.70
N LEU A 8 -6.96 -18.01 -23.89
CA LEU A 8 -7.74 -18.65 -22.80
C LEU A 8 -6.86 -19.01 -21.60
N ASP A 9 -5.63 -19.46 -21.85
CA ASP A 9 -4.65 -19.78 -20.79
C ASP A 9 -4.27 -18.52 -20.00
N ASP A 10 -4.18 -17.36 -20.66
CA ASP A 10 -3.92 -16.09 -19.98
C ASP A 10 -5.05 -15.66 -19.05
N VAL A 11 -6.31 -15.89 -19.46
CA VAL A 11 -7.47 -15.65 -18.60
C VAL A 11 -7.41 -16.55 -17.37
N ALA A 12 -7.11 -17.84 -17.56
CA ALA A 12 -7.00 -18.80 -16.45
C ALA A 12 -5.85 -18.48 -15.48
N ARG A 13 -4.77 -17.85 -15.97
CA ARG A 13 -3.61 -17.42 -15.17
C ARG A 13 -3.72 -16.00 -14.63
N THR A 14 -4.85 -15.33 -14.87
CA THR A 14 -5.09 -14.00 -14.30
C THR A 14 -5.29 -14.11 -12.80
N ARG A 15 -4.52 -13.33 -12.04
CA ARG A 15 -4.51 -13.42 -10.56
C ARG A 15 -4.34 -12.05 -9.92
N PHE A 16 -4.63 -11.98 -8.62
CA PHE A 16 -4.42 -10.78 -7.81
C PHE A 16 -3.18 -10.90 -6.92
N ALA A 17 -2.56 -9.76 -6.62
CA ALA A 17 -1.61 -9.64 -5.53
C ALA A 17 -1.67 -8.25 -4.88
N ILE A 18 -1.18 -8.15 -3.65
CA ILE A 18 -0.97 -6.88 -2.93
C ILE A 18 0.54 -6.67 -2.78
N SER A 19 1.05 -5.49 -3.15
CA SER A 19 2.49 -5.22 -3.19
C SER A 19 2.87 -4.06 -2.26
N PRO A 20 3.41 -4.33 -1.05
CA PRO A 20 4.03 -3.32 -0.19
C PRO A 20 5.05 -2.41 -0.90
N LEU A 21 5.94 -2.98 -1.71
CA LEU A 21 6.97 -2.27 -2.45
C LEU A 21 6.37 -1.31 -3.46
N TRP A 22 5.32 -1.73 -4.18
CA TRP A 22 4.62 -0.84 -5.09
C TRP A 22 4.00 0.35 -4.36
N GLU A 23 3.42 0.15 -3.18
CA GLU A 23 2.82 1.24 -2.42
C GLU A 23 3.88 2.25 -1.94
N VAL A 24 5.11 1.80 -1.66
CA VAL A 24 6.24 2.71 -1.46
C VAL A 24 6.50 3.54 -2.70
N VAL A 25 6.64 2.90 -3.87
CA VAL A 25 6.94 3.59 -5.14
C VAL A 25 5.85 4.61 -5.48
N ALA A 26 4.58 4.21 -5.41
CA ALA A 26 3.44 5.07 -5.69
C ALA A 26 3.30 6.19 -4.63
N GLY A 27 3.53 5.89 -3.35
CA GLY A 27 3.53 6.88 -2.27
C GLY A 27 4.62 7.95 -2.41
N VAL A 28 5.83 7.58 -2.83
CA VAL A 28 6.91 8.54 -3.14
C VAL A 28 6.49 9.47 -4.28
N ARG A 29 5.83 8.95 -5.31
CA ARG A 29 5.30 9.76 -6.41
C ARG A 29 4.25 10.78 -5.93
N VAL A 30 3.34 10.38 -5.03
CA VAL A 30 2.39 11.31 -4.38
C VAL A 30 3.12 12.38 -3.56
N LEU A 31 4.15 11.98 -2.79
CA LEU A 31 4.98 12.90 -2.00
C LEU A 31 5.65 13.98 -2.89
N LYS A 32 6.10 13.60 -4.09
CA LYS A 32 6.76 14.49 -5.06
C LYS A 32 5.84 15.48 -5.78
N GLY A 33 4.50 15.37 -5.68
CA GLY A 33 3.59 16.30 -6.35
C GLY A 33 2.66 15.69 -7.39
N ALA A 34 2.47 14.37 -7.43
CA ALA A 34 1.49 13.78 -8.34
C ALA A 34 0.06 14.27 -8.05
N PRO A 35 -0.86 14.27 -9.04
CA PRO A 35 -2.17 14.94 -8.97
C PRO A 35 -3.04 14.62 -7.74
N ASP A 36 -2.82 13.47 -7.10
CA ASP A 36 -3.65 12.94 -6.02
C ASP A 36 -3.28 13.40 -4.60
N GLN A 37 -2.50 14.48 -4.48
CA GLN A 37 -2.20 15.06 -3.16
C GLN A 37 -3.46 15.44 -2.36
N THR A 38 -4.56 15.77 -3.03
CA THR A 38 -5.83 16.09 -2.34
C THR A 38 -6.40 14.87 -1.62
N LEU A 39 -6.44 13.71 -2.28
CA LEU A 39 -6.93 12.46 -1.70
C LEU A 39 -6.05 12.01 -0.54
N HIS A 40 -4.73 12.15 -0.68
CA HIS A 40 -3.75 11.76 0.33
C HIS A 40 -3.33 12.91 1.27
N ARG A 41 -4.06 14.03 1.30
CA ARG A 41 -3.66 15.24 2.05
C ARG A 41 -3.34 14.95 3.51
N ARG A 42 -4.22 14.22 4.19
CA ARG A 42 -4.05 13.85 5.61
C ARG A 42 -2.84 12.96 5.84
N TRP A 43 -2.60 12.03 4.93
CA TRP A 43 -1.40 11.21 4.96
C TRP A 43 -0.13 12.07 4.77
N LEU A 44 -0.14 13.00 3.81
CA LEU A 44 0.96 13.93 3.55
C LEU A 44 1.26 14.86 4.75
N GLU A 45 0.22 15.45 5.37
CA GLU A 45 0.34 16.30 6.56
C GLU A 45 1.04 15.58 7.72
N ARG A 46 0.89 14.25 7.81
CA ARG A 46 1.55 13.43 8.84
C ARG A 46 2.90 12.90 8.40
N VAL A 47 3.08 12.53 7.12
CA VAL A 47 4.32 11.92 6.62
C VAL A 47 5.42 12.95 6.39
N ARG A 48 5.10 14.13 5.83
CA ARG A 48 6.12 15.15 5.51
C ARG A 48 6.96 15.57 6.73
N PRO A 49 6.36 15.91 7.89
CA PRO A 49 7.15 16.25 9.08
C PRO A 49 7.99 15.06 9.58
N ARG A 50 7.49 13.83 9.42
CA ARG A 50 8.21 12.62 9.84
C ARG A 50 9.47 12.38 9.04
N LEU A 51 9.36 12.46 7.72
CA LEU A 51 10.50 12.34 6.83
C LEU A 51 11.51 13.46 7.08
N ALA A 52 11.05 14.71 7.20
CA ALA A 52 11.92 15.85 7.49
C ALA A 52 12.69 15.70 8.80
N ALA A 53 12.03 15.26 9.87
CA ALA A 53 12.67 15.07 11.18
C ALA A 53 13.63 13.87 11.23
N SER A 54 13.44 12.86 10.36
CA SER A 54 14.34 11.71 10.26
C SER A 54 15.66 12.03 9.56
N ARG A 55 15.69 13.10 8.75
CA ARG A 55 16.81 13.43 7.84
C ARG A 55 17.18 12.28 6.90
N LEU A 56 16.24 11.39 6.59
CA LEU A 56 16.43 10.31 5.64
C LEU A 56 16.72 10.87 4.25
N ASP A 57 17.85 10.49 3.68
CA ASP A 57 18.17 10.74 2.28
C ASP A 57 17.29 9.87 1.37
N LEU A 58 16.30 10.49 0.73
CA LEU A 58 15.38 9.82 -0.19
C LEU A 58 15.86 9.84 -1.65
N SER A 59 16.99 10.47 -1.95
CA SER A 59 17.53 10.65 -3.31
C SER A 59 17.59 9.33 -4.10
N PRO A 60 18.06 8.21 -3.53
CA PRO A 60 18.08 6.91 -4.23
C PRO A 60 16.71 6.46 -4.77
N LEU A 61 15.61 6.85 -4.12
CA LEU A 61 14.25 6.59 -4.59
C LEU A 61 13.70 7.71 -5.46
N THR A 62 13.83 8.96 -5.01
CA THR A 62 13.17 10.09 -5.68
C THR A 62 13.76 10.39 -7.04
N GLU A 63 15.03 10.09 -7.28
CA GLU A 63 15.67 10.26 -8.59
C GLU A 63 15.13 9.27 -9.63
N LEU A 64 14.79 8.05 -9.20
CA LEU A 64 14.26 7.00 -10.08
C LEU A 64 12.75 7.08 -10.32
N ILE A 65 12.01 7.78 -9.45
CA ILE A 65 10.54 7.85 -9.50
C ILE A 65 10.11 9.23 -9.99
N PRO A 66 9.85 9.43 -11.29
CA PRO A 66 9.41 10.74 -11.78
C PRO A 66 7.96 11.03 -11.37
N VAL A 67 7.57 12.31 -11.29
CA VAL A 67 6.16 12.71 -11.04
C VAL A 67 5.27 12.26 -12.21
N GLU A 68 5.77 12.45 -13.43
CA GLU A 68 5.16 11.96 -14.67
C GLU A 68 6.16 11.14 -15.48
N GLY A 69 5.69 10.08 -16.14
CA GLY A 69 6.52 9.24 -16.99
C GLY A 69 6.77 7.83 -16.42
N SER A 70 7.67 7.13 -17.09
CA SER A 70 7.96 5.72 -16.82
C SER A 70 8.74 5.54 -15.51
N ILE A 71 8.41 4.49 -14.76
CA ILE A 71 9.22 4.01 -13.64
C ILE A 71 10.07 2.85 -14.15
N PRO A 72 11.37 2.79 -13.84
CA PRO A 72 12.18 1.61 -14.12
C PRO A 72 11.53 0.32 -13.60
N GLY A 73 11.39 -0.67 -14.48
CA GLY A 73 10.64 -1.90 -14.16
C GLY A 73 11.19 -2.68 -12.96
N PHE A 74 12.50 -2.61 -12.72
CA PHE A 74 13.14 -3.29 -11.59
C PHE A 74 12.72 -2.74 -10.23
N LEU A 75 12.19 -1.52 -10.14
CA LEU A 75 11.67 -0.96 -8.88
C LEU A 75 10.36 -1.62 -8.45
N CYS A 76 9.71 -2.32 -9.37
CA CYS A 76 8.34 -2.80 -9.20
C CYS A 76 8.19 -4.23 -9.76
N PRO A 77 9.05 -5.19 -9.36
CA PRO A 77 8.96 -6.56 -9.85
C PRO A 77 7.57 -7.13 -9.54
N PRO A 78 6.99 -7.97 -10.41
CA PRO A 78 5.71 -8.60 -10.13
C PRO A 78 5.77 -9.44 -8.84
N PRO A 79 4.85 -9.25 -7.89
CA PRO A 79 4.74 -10.12 -6.72
C PRO A 79 4.65 -11.60 -7.10
N THR A 80 5.55 -12.44 -6.58
CA THR A 80 5.57 -13.89 -6.85
C THR A 80 4.46 -14.63 -6.09
N THR A 81 4.03 -14.07 -4.95
CA THR A 81 2.91 -14.57 -4.14
C THR A 81 1.76 -13.56 -4.09
N PRO A 82 0.54 -13.96 -3.70
CA PRO A 82 -0.60 -13.03 -3.59
C PRO A 82 -0.40 -11.92 -2.54
N GLN A 83 0.32 -12.18 -1.45
CA GLN A 83 0.52 -11.23 -0.36
C GLN A 83 1.94 -11.34 0.23
N PRO A 84 2.99 -10.95 -0.52
CA PRO A 84 4.35 -10.94 0.02
C PRO A 84 4.48 -9.93 1.17
N SER A 85 5.41 -10.20 2.10
CA SER A 85 5.90 -9.15 2.99
C SER A 85 6.81 -8.19 2.22
N LEU A 86 7.04 -6.99 2.78
CA LEU A 86 8.02 -6.08 2.19
C LEU A 86 9.41 -6.71 2.09
N ASP A 87 9.83 -7.50 3.09
CA ASP A 87 11.14 -8.16 3.08
C ASP A 87 11.31 -9.11 1.89
N VAL A 88 10.25 -9.83 1.51
CA VAL A 88 10.26 -10.71 0.32
C VAL A 88 10.41 -9.88 -0.96
N GLU A 89 9.70 -8.77 -1.08
CA GLU A 89 9.81 -7.90 -2.26
C GLU A 89 11.15 -7.16 -2.32
N LEU A 90 11.72 -6.79 -1.17
CA LEU A 90 13.06 -6.19 -1.09
C LEU A 90 14.15 -7.21 -1.44
N ALA A 91 13.99 -8.48 -1.07
CA ALA A 91 14.89 -9.55 -1.50
C ALA A 91 14.83 -9.74 -3.03
N ALA A 92 13.64 -9.69 -3.62
CA ALA A 92 13.48 -9.72 -5.08
C ALA A 92 14.12 -8.50 -5.75
N LEU A 93 13.93 -7.30 -5.20
CA LEU A 93 14.57 -6.08 -5.69
C LEU A 93 16.10 -6.19 -5.66
N ARG A 94 16.68 -6.64 -4.54
CA ARG A 94 18.13 -6.85 -4.39
C ARG A 94 18.69 -7.92 -5.34
N SER A 95 17.86 -8.87 -5.72
CA SER A 95 18.23 -9.98 -6.63
C SER A 95 17.94 -9.66 -8.09
N THR A 96 17.61 -8.41 -8.44
CA THR A 96 17.38 -8.02 -9.84
C THR A 96 18.67 -8.24 -10.64
N PRO A 97 18.63 -9.02 -11.73
CA PRO A 97 19.77 -9.18 -12.63
C PRO A 97 20.27 -7.85 -13.20
N ALA A 98 21.59 -7.67 -13.27
CA ALA A 98 22.21 -6.39 -13.67
C ALA A 98 21.81 -5.98 -15.10
N GLU A 99 21.61 -6.95 -16.00
CA GLU A 99 21.17 -6.73 -17.37
C GLU A 99 19.74 -6.15 -17.49
N TRP A 100 18.93 -6.24 -16.42
CA TRP A 100 17.61 -5.64 -16.36
C TRP A 100 17.63 -4.20 -15.83
N ILE A 101 18.77 -3.73 -15.31
CA ILE A 101 18.97 -2.39 -14.76
C ILE A 101 19.58 -1.51 -15.84
N ARG A 102 18.73 -0.75 -16.52
CA ARG A 102 19.15 0.19 -17.57
C ARG A 102 19.59 1.56 -17.04
N THR A 103 19.50 1.76 -15.72
CA THR A 103 19.87 3.03 -15.07
C THR A 103 21.28 2.90 -14.50
N PRO A 104 22.27 3.66 -15.00
CA PRO A 104 23.64 3.57 -14.53
C PRO A 104 23.76 4.03 -13.06
N GLY A 105 24.67 3.41 -12.32
CA GLY A 105 25.02 3.83 -10.95
C GLY A 105 24.01 3.45 -9.86
N VAL A 106 23.00 2.63 -10.16
CA VAL A 106 22.03 2.16 -9.15
C VAL A 106 22.67 1.10 -8.24
N GLU A 107 22.78 1.43 -6.95
CA GLU A 107 23.15 0.49 -5.90
C GLU A 107 21.89 -0.14 -5.29
N LEU A 108 21.55 -1.37 -5.69
CA LEU A 108 20.33 -2.05 -5.23
C LEU A 108 20.24 -2.21 -3.71
N ALA A 109 21.36 -2.47 -3.04
CA ALA A 109 21.40 -2.60 -1.58
C ALA A 109 20.99 -1.29 -0.89
N ARG A 110 21.64 -0.18 -1.26
CA ARG A 110 21.33 1.16 -0.74
C ARG A 110 19.89 1.55 -1.05
N LEU A 111 19.42 1.30 -2.27
CA LEU A 111 18.04 1.55 -2.67
C LEU A 111 17.03 0.77 -1.81
N ALA A 112 17.27 -0.52 -1.59
CA ALA A 112 16.42 -1.36 -0.75
C ALA A 112 16.38 -0.88 0.72
N ASP A 113 17.51 -0.40 1.23
CA ASP A 113 17.59 0.16 2.58
C ASP A 113 16.84 1.50 2.68
N THR A 114 16.91 2.35 1.65
CA THR A 114 16.09 3.57 1.56
C THR A 114 14.60 3.24 1.49
N VAL A 115 14.19 2.20 0.77
CA VAL A 115 12.80 1.71 0.73
C VAL A 115 12.34 1.26 2.11
N ALA A 116 13.14 0.44 2.81
CA ALA A 116 12.82 -0.04 4.14
C ALA A 116 12.67 1.13 5.15
N ALA A 117 13.59 2.10 5.11
CA ALA A 117 13.52 3.27 5.97
C ALA A 117 12.30 4.16 5.66
N TYR A 118 11.99 4.37 4.38
CA TYR A 118 10.78 5.09 3.97
C TYR A 118 9.52 4.35 4.41
N TRP A 119 9.48 3.03 4.25
CA TRP A 119 8.36 2.19 4.67
C TRP A 119 8.04 2.39 6.15
N GLU A 120 9.03 2.27 7.03
CA GLU A 120 8.84 2.42 8.48
C GLU A 120 8.27 3.79 8.87
N LEU A 121 8.64 4.84 8.14
CA LEU A 121 8.23 6.21 8.43
C LEU A 121 6.89 6.59 7.79
N ALA A 122 6.63 6.12 6.58
CA ALA A 122 5.56 6.62 5.73
C ALA A 122 4.41 5.62 5.51
N MET A 123 4.70 4.32 5.56
CA MET A 123 3.76 3.25 5.17
C MET A 123 3.38 2.34 6.33
N ALA A 124 4.35 1.76 7.04
CA ALA A 124 4.13 0.80 8.11
C ALA A 124 3.06 1.25 9.13
N PRO A 125 3.04 2.52 9.60
CA PRO A 125 2.04 2.97 10.57
C PRO A 125 0.60 2.99 10.04
N TYR A 126 0.41 2.95 8.73
CA TYR A 126 -0.90 2.92 8.05
C TYR A 126 -1.17 1.61 7.30
N TRP A 127 -0.17 0.73 7.21
CA TRP A 127 -0.24 -0.46 6.39
C TRP A 127 -1.42 -1.37 6.74
N PRO A 128 -1.77 -1.62 8.01
CA PRO A 128 -2.95 -2.45 8.32
C PRO A 128 -4.25 -1.90 7.70
N ARG A 129 -4.39 -0.58 7.67
CA ARG A 129 -5.55 0.11 7.10
C ARG A 129 -5.55 0.07 5.58
N ILE A 130 -4.40 0.35 4.95
CA ILE A 130 -4.21 0.22 3.51
C ILE A 130 -4.50 -1.22 3.07
N ARG A 131 -3.87 -2.20 3.72
CA ARG A 131 -4.04 -3.62 3.43
C ARG A 131 -5.50 -4.06 3.53
N THR A 132 -6.24 -3.64 4.55
CA THR A 132 -7.67 -3.96 4.69
C THR A 132 -8.49 -3.43 3.50
N LEU A 133 -8.19 -2.22 3.02
CA LEU A 133 -8.83 -1.67 1.82
C LEU A 133 -8.53 -2.52 0.59
N LEU A 134 -7.26 -2.87 0.38
CA LEU A 134 -6.81 -3.64 -0.78
C LEU A 134 -7.37 -5.07 -0.76
N GLU A 135 -7.37 -5.73 0.39
CA GLU A 135 -7.97 -7.06 0.59
C GLU A 135 -9.48 -7.04 0.29
N GLY A 136 -10.18 -6.00 0.74
CA GLY A 136 -11.60 -5.80 0.46
C GLY A 136 -11.89 -5.62 -1.04
N ASP A 137 -11.03 -4.89 -1.75
CA ASP A 137 -11.13 -4.78 -3.21
C ASP A 137 -10.91 -6.13 -3.89
N VAL A 138 -9.83 -6.85 -3.55
CA VAL A 138 -9.55 -8.19 -4.12
C VAL A 138 -10.73 -9.14 -3.92
N LEU A 139 -11.33 -9.19 -2.73
CA LEU A 139 -12.50 -10.03 -2.46
C LEU A 139 -13.69 -9.64 -3.33
N HIS A 140 -13.94 -8.34 -3.49
CA HIS A 140 -14.98 -7.86 -4.38
C HIS A 140 -14.71 -8.27 -5.84
N ARG A 141 -13.48 -8.09 -6.34
CA ARG A 141 -13.09 -8.46 -7.71
C ARG A 141 -13.18 -9.96 -7.96
N ALA A 142 -12.75 -10.78 -7.01
CA ALA A 142 -12.88 -12.23 -7.07
C ALA A 142 -14.34 -12.66 -7.21
N ARG A 143 -15.26 -12.02 -6.46
CA ARG A 143 -16.70 -12.25 -6.59
C ARG A 143 -17.23 -11.84 -7.97
N ARG A 144 -16.80 -10.70 -8.52
CA ARG A 144 -17.21 -10.27 -9.88
C ARG A 144 -16.76 -11.27 -10.95
N LEU A 145 -15.54 -11.79 -10.83
CA LEU A 145 -15.02 -12.85 -11.69
C LEU A 145 -15.85 -14.13 -11.59
N ALA A 146 -16.19 -14.57 -10.37
CA ALA A 146 -17.01 -15.76 -10.16
C ALA A 146 -18.45 -15.62 -10.70
N GLU A 147 -19.04 -14.43 -10.58
CA GLU A 147 -20.43 -14.17 -10.98
C GLU A 147 -20.61 -13.90 -12.49
N GLY A 148 -19.56 -13.56 -13.24
CA GLY A 148 -19.70 -13.16 -14.64
C GLY A 148 -18.43 -13.21 -15.47
N GLY A 149 -17.43 -13.97 -15.04
CA GLY A 149 -16.20 -14.18 -15.78
C GLY A 149 -15.32 -12.94 -15.90
N ALA A 150 -14.33 -13.02 -16.79
CA ALA A 150 -13.31 -12.00 -16.98
C ALA A 150 -13.89 -10.65 -17.43
N GLN A 151 -14.94 -10.65 -18.25
CA GLN A 151 -15.61 -9.43 -18.69
C GLN A 151 -16.13 -8.63 -17.48
N ARG A 152 -16.92 -9.27 -16.60
CA ARG A 152 -17.48 -8.62 -15.40
C ARG A 152 -16.41 -8.17 -14.41
N LEU A 153 -15.25 -8.83 -14.39
CA LEU A 153 -14.09 -8.41 -13.61
C LEU A 153 -13.51 -7.09 -14.15
N PHE A 154 -13.25 -7.02 -15.44
CA PHE A 154 -12.56 -5.87 -16.04
C PHE A 154 -13.46 -4.64 -16.19
N ASP A 155 -14.75 -4.82 -16.45
CA ASP A 155 -15.72 -3.73 -16.67
C ASP A 155 -15.81 -2.74 -15.50
N ASP A 156 -15.52 -3.19 -14.28
CA ASP A 156 -15.64 -2.38 -13.06
C ASP A 156 -14.28 -2.00 -12.47
N LEU A 157 -13.16 -2.31 -13.15
CA LEU A 157 -11.82 -2.18 -12.58
C LEU A 157 -11.38 -0.72 -12.44
N ASP A 158 -11.43 0.04 -13.53
CA ASP A 158 -11.17 1.50 -13.59
C ASP A 158 -11.64 2.05 -14.96
N PRO A 159 -12.13 3.30 -15.07
CA PRO A 159 -12.54 3.89 -16.36
C PRO A 159 -11.44 3.95 -17.44
N GLN A 160 -10.16 3.84 -17.07
CA GLN A 160 -9.02 3.77 -18.00
C GLN A 160 -8.78 2.36 -18.57
N ILE A 161 -9.61 1.40 -18.18
CA ILE A 161 -9.51 -0.01 -18.53
C ILE A 161 -10.81 -0.40 -19.21
N ALA A 162 -10.73 -0.88 -20.44
CA ALA A 162 -11.87 -1.43 -21.15
C ALA A 162 -11.54 -2.86 -21.59
N TRP A 163 -12.52 -3.74 -21.50
CA TRP A 163 -12.43 -5.10 -22.01
C TRP A 163 -13.32 -5.26 -23.24
N ASP A 164 -12.74 -5.75 -24.32
CA ASP A 164 -13.48 -6.11 -25.52
C ASP A 164 -12.93 -7.40 -26.11
N SER A 165 -13.79 -8.42 -26.17
CA SER A 165 -13.57 -9.64 -26.97
C SER A 165 -12.17 -10.27 -26.83
N GLY A 166 -11.65 -10.39 -25.60
CA GLY A 166 -10.33 -10.98 -25.33
C GLY A 166 -9.16 -9.98 -25.37
N THR A 167 -9.44 -8.69 -25.50
CA THR A 167 -8.44 -7.62 -25.50
C THR A 167 -8.72 -6.64 -24.37
N LEU A 168 -7.72 -6.43 -23.51
CA LEU A 168 -7.74 -5.38 -22.51
C LEU A 168 -7.13 -4.11 -23.08
N GLN A 169 -7.91 -3.05 -23.16
CA GLN A 169 -7.47 -1.72 -23.57
C GLN A 169 -7.12 -0.90 -22.33
N LEU A 170 -5.93 -0.31 -22.34
CA LEU A 170 -5.39 0.48 -21.23
C LEU A 170 -5.03 1.88 -21.74
N ALA A 171 -5.59 2.90 -21.11
CA ALA A 171 -5.14 4.27 -21.33
C ALA A 171 -3.71 4.42 -20.76
N SER A 172 -2.71 4.47 -21.64
CA SER A 172 -1.30 4.60 -21.26
C SER A 172 -0.66 5.80 -21.94
N ARG A 173 0.12 6.57 -21.17
CA ARG A 173 0.92 7.70 -21.67
C ARG A 173 2.30 7.28 -22.16
N CYS A 174 2.85 6.21 -21.58
CA CYS A 174 4.23 5.78 -21.82
C CYS A 174 4.34 4.60 -22.78
N ALA A 175 3.22 3.91 -23.05
CA ALA A 175 3.19 2.74 -23.93
C ALA A 175 2.01 2.81 -24.88
N ARG A 176 2.21 2.32 -26.12
CA ARG A 176 1.18 2.21 -27.16
C ARG A 176 1.36 0.92 -27.94
N GLY A 177 0.29 0.53 -28.62
CA GLY A 177 0.26 -0.62 -29.53
C GLY A 177 -0.17 -1.92 -28.85
N ALA A 178 -0.10 -3.01 -29.61
CA ALA A 178 -0.53 -4.32 -29.16
C ALA A 178 0.58 -5.05 -28.39
N ARG A 179 0.18 -5.78 -27.35
CA ARG A 179 1.00 -6.70 -26.58
C ARG A 179 0.25 -8.01 -26.43
N ARG A 180 0.99 -9.09 -26.28
CA ARG A 180 0.45 -10.42 -25.97
C ARG A 180 0.97 -10.83 -24.60
N LEU A 181 0.14 -11.57 -23.88
CA LEU A 181 0.50 -12.13 -22.58
C LEU A 181 1.30 -13.43 -22.73
N ASP A 182 1.12 -14.14 -23.84
CA ASP A 182 1.88 -15.32 -24.24
C ASP A 182 1.89 -16.44 -23.17
N GLY A 183 0.74 -16.68 -22.55
CA GLY A 183 0.56 -17.71 -21.51
C GLY A 183 1.08 -17.28 -20.13
N ARG A 184 1.57 -16.04 -19.96
CA ARG A 184 2.01 -15.53 -18.65
C ARG A 184 0.82 -15.11 -17.77
N GLY A 185 -0.35 -14.90 -18.36
CA GLY A 185 -1.50 -14.31 -17.68
C GLY A 185 -1.28 -12.85 -17.24
N LEU A 186 -2.32 -12.25 -16.65
CA LEU A 186 -2.28 -10.89 -16.13
C LEU A 186 -2.23 -10.87 -14.60
N LEU A 187 -1.31 -10.10 -14.04
CA LEU A 187 -1.29 -9.79 -12.60
C LEU A 187 -2.04 -8.48 -12.33
N LEU A 188 -3.06 -8.54 -11.48
CA LEU A 188 -3.85 -7.40 -11.02
C LEU A 188 -3.41 -7.00 -9.62
N VAL A 189 -2.99 -5.75 -9.43
CA VAL A 189 -2.52 -5.23 -8.14
C VAL A 189 -3.30 -3.97 -7.76
N PRO A 190 -4.29 -4.04 -6.85
CA PRO A 190 -4.90 -2.82 -6.34
C PRO A 190 -3.84 -2.00 -5.59
N SER A 191 -3.93 -0.67 -5.69
CA SER A 191 -3.01 0.24 -5.02
C SER A 191 -3.68 1.50 -4.53
N ALA A 192 -3.47 1.82 -3.26
CA ALA A 192 -4.01 3.03 -2.63
C ALA A 192 -3.41 4.30 -3.23
N PHE A 193 -2.16 4.26 -3.71
CA PHE A 193 -1.44 5.46 -4.17
C PHE A 193 -1.28 5.56 -5.70
N VAL A 194 -1.84 4.63 -6.49
CA VAL A 194 -1.73 4.67 -7.97
C VAL A 194 -2.70 5.65 -8.64
N SER A 195 -3.79 5.98 -7.95
CA SER A 195 -4.82 6.93 -8.37
C SER A 195 -4.22 8.28 -8.82
N PRO A 196 -4.84 9.00 -9.79
CA PRO A 196 -6.09 8.73 -10.49
C PRO A 196 -5.83 7.94 -11.78
N ARG A 197 -4.73 7.19 -11.79
CA ARG A 197 -4.19 6.55 -12.98
C ARG A 197 -4.11 5.06 -12.76
N VAL A 198 -4.10 4.33 -13.87
CA VAL A 198 -3.69 2.93 -13.91
C VAL A 198 -2.22 2.89 -14.31
N PHE A 199 -1.46 2.01 -13.67
CA PHE A 199 -0.06 1.77 -14.03
C PHE A 199 0.09 0.37 -14.61
N SER A 200 0.74 0.24 -15.77
CA SER A 200 0.94 -1.04 -16.44
C SER A 200 2.42 -1.31 -16.68
N VAL A 201 2.80 -2.57 -16.49
CA VAL A 201 4.10 -3.13 -16.90
C VAL A 201 3.81 -4.27 -17.85
N THR A 202 4.12 -4.09 -19.13
CA THR A 202 3.86 -5.08 -20.20
C THR A 202 5.12 -5.44 -20.98
N GLY A 203 6.30 -5.13 -20.44
CA GLY A 203 7.60 -5.49 -21.03
C GLY A 203 7.89 -7.00 -20.96
N GLU A 204 8.86 -7.45 -21.75
CA GLU A 204 9.06 -8.87 -22.07
C GLU A 204 9.57 -9.74 -20.91
N VAL A 205 10.30 -9.19 -19.95
CA VAL A 205 10.96 -9.97 -18.89
C VAL A 205 10.06 -10.32 -17.70
N TRP A 206 8.91 -9.66 -17.55
CA TRP A 206 8.06 -9.76 -16.36
C TRP A 206 6.68 -10.33 -16.70
N GLN A 207 6.00 -10.91 -15.70
CA GLN A 207 4.56 -11.15 -15.83
C GLN A 207 3.86 -9.79 -16.05
N PRO A 208 3.07 -9.65 -17.12
CA PRO A 208 2.35 -8.41 -17.38
C PRO A 208 1.46 -8.04 -16.19
N THR A 209 1.62 -6.83 -15.69
CA THR A 209 1.01 -6.38 -14.43
C THR A 209 0.23 -5.08 -14.67
N VAL A 210 -0.99 -5.02 -14.17
CA VAL A 210 -1.82 -3.81 -14.12
C VAL A 210 -2.09 -3.45 -12.67
N ARG A 211 -1.79 -2.21 -12.33
CA ARG A 211 -1.99 -1.64 -11.00
C ARG A 211 -3.06 -0.57 -11.06
N TYR A 212 -4.08 -0.70 -10.23
CA TYR A 212 -5.32 0.06 -10.37
C TYR A 212 -5.83 0.56 -9.00
N PRO A 213 -6.61 1.65 -8.95
CA PRO A 213 -7.12 2.16 -7.69
C PRO A 213 -8.19 1.22 -7.10
N PRO A 214 -8.14 0.92 -5.78
CA PRO A 214 -9.15 0.09 -5.14
C PRO A 214 -10.47 0.85 -4.96
N ARG A 215 -11.57 0.11 -4.86
CA ARG A 215 -12.86 0.65 -4.42
C ARG A 215 -12.73 1.21 -3.00
N GLY A 216 -13.46 2.29 -2.73
CA GLY A 216 -13.54 2.89 -1.38
C GLY A 216 -12.35 3.78 -0.98
N LEU A 217 -11.42 4.06 -1.91
CA LEU A 217 -10.21 4.85 -1.64
C LEU A 217 -10.49 6.23 -1.02
N ALA A 218 -11.60 6.88 -1.39
CA ALA A 218 -12.02 8.16 -0.82
C ALA A 218 -12.23 8.13 0.71
N THR A 219 -12.45 6.94 1.29
CA THR A 219 -12.63 6.76 2.74
C THR A 219 -11.34 6.34 3.46
N LEU A 220 -10.24 6.13 2.72
CA LEU A 220 -8.99 5.62 3.26
C LEU A 220 -8.39 6.51 4.35
N TRP A 221 -8.61 7.82 4.33
CA TRP A 221 -8.08 8.73 5.37
C TRP A 221 -9.17 9.37 6.23
N THR A 222 -10.41 8.88 6.11
CA THR A 222 -11.54 9.37 6.91
C THR A 222 -11.50 8.70 8.30
N PRO A 223 -11.55 9.43 9.41
CA PRO A 223 -11.37 8.85 10.73
C PRO A 223 -12.66 8.09 11.06
N ARG A 224 -12.59 6.76 11.18
CA ARG A 224 -13.68 6.00 11.81
C ARG A 224 -13.53 6.17 13.30
N ARG A 225 -14.34 7.05 13.91
CA ARG A 225 -14.52 7.04 15.36
C ARG A 225 -15.10 5.68 15.71
N THR A 226 -14.27 4.81 16.25
CA THR A 226 -14.70 3.49 16.72
C THR A 226 -14.77 3.60 18.22
N SER A 227 -15.96 3.45 18.82
CA SER A 227 -16.05 3.19 20.24
C SER A 227 -15.25 1.92 20.54
N ALA A 228 -14.56 1.88 21.68
CA ALA A 228 -13.90 0.65 22.09
C ALA A 228 -14.96 -0.45 22.24
N PRO A 229 -14.86 -1.59 21.53
CA PRO A 229 -15.83 -2.67 21.65
C PRO A 229 -15.92 -3.12 23.10
N GLU A 230 -17.14 -3.28 23.64
CA GLU A 230 -17.33 -3.62 25.05
C GLU A 230 -16.67 -4.96 25.40
N GLY A 231 -16.75 -5.94 24.50
CA GLY A 231 -16.07 -7.23 24.65
C GLY A 231 -14.56 -7.10 24.77
N LEU A 232 -13.93 -6.21 23.99
CA LEU A 232 -12.49 -5.97 24.08
C LEU A 232 -12.13 -5.20 25.38
N ALA A 233 -13.01 -4.29 25.82
CA ALA A 233 -12.85 -3.58 27.07
C ALA A 233 -12.95 -4.52 28.30
N ALA A 234 -13.73 -5.59 28.23
CA ALA A 234 -13.81 -6.61 29.28
C ALA A 234 -12.51 -7.41 29.43
N VAL A 235 -11.80 -7.68 28.33
CA VAL A 235 -10.55 -8.46 28.33
C VAL A 235 -9.33 -7.60 28.61
N LEU A 236 -9.18 -6.48 27.90
CA LEU A 236 -8.01 -5.61 28.02
C LEU A 236 -8.17 -4.54 29.10
N GLY A 237 -9.38 -4.34 29.63
CA GLY A 237 -9.71 -3.18 30.45
C GLY A 237 -10.03 -1.94 29.60
N ARG A 238 -11.00 -1.16 30.06
CA ARG A 238 -11.55 0.02 29.36
C ARG A 238 -10.49 0.97 28.79
N THR A 239 -9.48 1.34 29.58
CA THR A 239 -8.48 2.33 29.14
C THR A 239 -7.61 1.82 28.01
N ARG A 240 -7.13 0.56 28.06
CA ARG A 240 -6.31 -0.04 27.00
C ARG A 240 -7.13 -0.26 25.72
N ALA A 241 -8.38 -0.68 25.85
CA ALA A 241 -9.29 -0.83 24.72
C ALA A 241 -9.59 0.52 24.05
N ARG A 242 -9.82 1.60 24.83
CA ARG A 242 -10.00 2.96 24.30
C ARG A 242 -8.73 3.50 23.64
N LEU A 243 -7.55 3.29 24.24
CA LEU A 243 -6.28 3.68 23.62
C LEU A 243 -6.07 2.97 22.27
N LEU A 244 -6.33 1.66 22.20
CA LEU A 244 -6.32 0.95 20.93
C LEU A 244 -7.33 1.56 19.98
N ALA A 245 -8.59 1.76 20.38
CA ALA A 245 -9.65 2.34 19.54
C ALA A 245 -9.35 3.76 19.03
N GLU A 246 -8.59 4.58 19.77
CA GLU A 246 -8.15 5.92 19.35
C GLU A 246 -6.97 5.89 18.36
N LEU A 247 -6.15 4.83 18.37
CA LEU A 247 -4.98 4.67 17.51
C LEU A 247 -5.33 4.25 16.07
N VAL A 248 -6.49 4.67 15.54
CA VAL A 248 -6.83 4.56 14.11
C VAL A 248 -5.80 5.29 13.26
N GLU A 249 -5.27 6.39 13.81
CA GLU A 249 -4.13 7.13 13.29
C GLU A 249 -3.00 7.10 14.33
N PRO A 250 -1.73 7.02 13.91
CA PRO A 250 -0.61 7.09 14.84
C PRO A 250 -0.64 8.39 15.64
N ALA A 251 -0.44 8.29 16.95
CA ALA A 251 -0.55 9.44 17.86
C ALA A 251 0.53 9.42 18.94
N THR A 252 0.91 10.59 19.45
CA THR A 252 1.86 10.67 20.57
C THR A 252 1.16 10.36 21.88
N THR A 253 1.95 10.06 22.93
CA THR A 253 1.44 9.95 24.30
C THR A 253 0.65 11.21 24.71
N THR A 254 1.14 12.39 24.35
CA THR A 254 0.52 13.68 24.69
C THR A 254 -0.80 13.89 23.94
N ASP A 255 -0.86 13.52 22.66
CA ASP A 255 -2.11 13.59 21.87
C ASP A 255 -3.19 12.68 22.48
N LEU A 256 -2.81 11.45 22.83
CA LEU A 256 -3.73 10.46 23.42
C LEU A 256 -4.18 10.88 24.82
N ALA A 257 -3.28 11.45 25.63
CA ALA A 257 -3.59 12.02 26.94
C ALA A 257 -4.66 13.12 26.82
N GLY A 258 -4.50 14.05 25.86
CA GLY A 258 -5.47 15.10 25.59
C GLY A 258 -6.83 14.58 25.10
N ARG A 259 -6.83 13.62 24.17
CA ARG A 259 -8.08 13.05 23.60
C ARG A 259 -8.91 12.24 24.58
N LEU A 260 -8.24 11.52 25.49
CA LEU A 260 -8.89 10.62 26.44
C LEU A 260 -9.04 11.20 27.84
N SER A 261 -8.62 12.45 28.04
CA SER A 261 -8.58 13.11 29.36
C SER A 261 -7.83 12.28 30.41
N LEU A 262 -6.67 11.74 30.02
CA LEU A 262 -5.79 10.93 30.87
C LEU A 262 -4.47 11.66 31.12
N THR A 263 -3.75 11.28 32.17
CA THR A 263 -2.38 11.79 32.38
C THR A 263 -1.41 11.19 31.37
N ALA A 264 -0.41 11.96 30.95
CA ALA A 264 0.64 11.46 30.05
C ALA A 264 1.39 10.25 30.64
N GLY A 265 1.61 10.24 31.96
CA GLY A 265 2.20 9.09 32.68
C GLY A 265 1.34 7.84 32.58
N GLY A 266 0.03 7.95 32.81
CA GLY A 266 -0.91 6.81 32.71
C GLY A 266 -1.02 6.28 31.28
N VAL A 267 -1.08 7.16 30.28
CA VAL A 267 -1.06 6.77 28.87
C VAL A 267 0.25 6.04 28.52
N SER A 268 1.39 6.57 28.95
CA SER A 268 2.70 5.96 28.70
C SER A 268 2.82 4.56 29.30
N GLN A 269 2.29 4.36 30.50
CA GLN A 269 2.23 3.04 31.15
C GLN A 269 1.38 2.05 30.34
N HIS A 270 0.19 2.46 29.90
CA HIS A 270 -0.68 1.60 29.09
C HIS A 270 -0.08 1.29 27.71
N LEU A 271 0.52 2.27 27.04
CA LEU A 271 1.20 2.07 25.76
C LEU A 271 2.40 1.14 25.90
N THR A 272 3.14 1.23 27.01
CA THR A 272 4.24 0.30 27.31
C THR A 272 3.73 -1.14 27.45
N ALA A 273 2.61 -1.34 28.17
CA ALA A 273 2.00 -2.66 28.30
C ALA A 273 1.48 -3.19 26.95
N LEU A 274 0.78 -2.36 26.17
CA LEU A 274 0.30 -2.72 24.82
C LEU A 274 1.45 -3.04 23.87
N ARG A 275 2.56 -2.31 23.96
CA ARG A 275 3.77 -2.56 23.16
C ARG A 275 4.39 -3.90 23.52
N ARG A 276 4.54 -4.20 24.81
CA ARG A 276 5.04 -5.50 25.29
C ARG A 276 4.15 -6.66 24.82
N ALA A 277 2.85 -6.43 24.69
CA ALA A 277 1.91 -7.39 24.13
C ALA A 277 1.89 -7.44 22.59
N GLY A 278 2.73 -6.66 21.90
CA GLY A 278 2.78 -6.62 20.44
C GLY A 278 1.54 -5.99 19.78
N LEU A 279 0.77 -5.18 20.51
CA LEU A 279 -0.46 -4.54 20.02
C LEU A 279 -0.23 -3.12 19.47
N VAL A 280 0.85 -2.48 19.90
CA VAL A 280 1.28 -1.19 19.36
C VAL A 280 2.77 -1.20 19.06
N THR A 281 3.17 -0.43 18.06
CA THR A 281 4.56 -0.21 17.69
C THR A 281 4.91 1.29 17.83
N PRO A 282 6.05 1.64 18.44
CA PRO A 282 6.51 3.02 18.51
C PRO A 282 7.31 3.40 17.26
N HIS A 283 7.04 4.58 16.72
CA HIS A 283 7.79 5.20 15.63
C HIS A 283 8.34 6.55 16.10
N ARG A 284 9.66 6.67 16.16
CA ARG A 284 10.31 7.92 16.56
C ARG A 284 10.37 8.88 15.37
N THR A 285 10.03 10.13 15.63
CA THR A 285 10.07 11.22 14.65
C THR A 285 10.73 12.42 15.32
N GLY A 286 12.00 12.67 15.00
CA GLY A 286 12.78 13.69 15.69
C GLY A 286 12.76 13.48 17.21
N ARG A 287 12.16 14.44 17.94
CA ARG A 287 12.04 14.40 19.41
C ARG A 287 10.76 13.74 19.93
N VAL A 288 9.81 13.36 19.06
CA VAL A 288 8.53 12.77 19.48
C VAL A 288 8.47 11.29 19.13
N VAL A 289 7.68 10.53 19.90
CA VAL A 289 7.37 9.11 19.64
C VAL A 289 5.88 8.98 19.37
N LEU A 290 5.54 8.47 18.19
CA LEU A 290 4.19 8.12 17.79
C LEU A 290 3.97 6.64 18.05
N TYR A 291 2.78 6.26 18.48
CA TYR A 291 2.37 4.87 18.59
C TYR A 291 1.36 4.55 17.50
N ALA A 292 1.51 3.41 16.85
CA ALA A 292 0.58 2.89 15.85
C ALA A 292 0.12 1.49 16.25
N ARG A 293 -1.09 1.09 15.84
CA ARG A 293 -1.56 -0.29 16.00
C ARG A 293 -0.74 -1.23 15.15
N THR A 294 -0.51 -2.43 15.66
CA THR A 294 -0.01 -3.54 14.86
C THR A 294 -1.15 -4.24 14.13
N SER A 295 -0.82 -5.14 13.20
CA SER A 295 -1.81 -6.01 12.53
C SER A 295 -2.60 -6.89 13.52
N ALA A 296 -1.98 -7.29 14.62
CA ALA A 296 -2.63 -8.04 15.69
C ALA A 296 -3.73 -7.22 16.38
N ALA A 297 -3.45 -5.96 16.73
CA ALA A 297 -4.44 -5.08 17.34
C ALA A 297 -5.63 -4.80 16.39
N GLU A 298 -5.38 -4.60 15.10
CA GLU A 298 -6.43 -4.44 14.10
C GLU A 298 -7.30 -5.70 13.97
N THR A 299 -6.70 -6.88 14.06
CA THR A 299 -7.44 -8.15 14.02
C THR A 299 -8.33 -8.31 15.26
N LEU A 300 -7.82 -7.98 16.45
CA LEU A 300 -8.61 -7.99 17.69
C LEU A 300 -9.78 -7.01 17.64
N LEU A 301 -9.55 -5.77 17.18
CA LEU A 301 -10.60 -4.75 17.06
C LEU A 301 -11.68 -5.16 16.06
N ARG A 302 -11.31 -5.81 14.94
CA ARG A 302 -12.28 -6.33 13.96
C ARG A 302 -13.07 -7.51 14.53
N ALA A 303 -12.41 -8.45 15.21
CA ALA A 303 -13.04 -9.63 15.79
C ALA A 303 -14.01 -9.28 16.92
N ALA A 304 -13.71 -8.22 17.69
CA ALA A 304 -14.57 -7.77 18.77
C ALA A 304 -15.86 -7.06 18.30
N GLY A 305 -16.01 -6.80 16.99
CA GLY A 305 -17.20 -6.17 16.40
C GLY A 305 -17.49 -4.76 16.93
N PRO A 306 -18.50 -4.06 16.38
CA PRO A 306 -19.16 -2.97 17.11
C PRO A 306 -19.88 -3.51 18.36
#